data_AF-A0A2H0LVD5-F1
#
_entry.id   AF-A0A2H0LVD5-F1
#
_cell.length_a   1.000
_cell.length_b   1.000
_cell.length_c   1.000
_cell.angle_alpha   90.00
_cell.angle_beta   90.00
_cell.angle_gamma   90.00
#
_symmetry.space_group_name_H-M   'P 1'
#
loop_
_entity.id
_entity.type
_entity.pdbx_description
1 polymer ?
#
loop_
_entity_poly.entity_id
_entity_poly.type
_entity_poly.pdbx_seq_one_letter_code
_entity_poly.pdbx_strand_id
1 'polypeptide(L)'
;MQEEIKSAQIKTSPTVSALLSPFFKKFKKNLNQKSGFQASKNSSRDFFKSLLKAIFTPPQLSKNIYGLDIGSSAIKLIQINRGKSGLELTDFFIEELPKGIQPGYEVVKEILKKLILKHKIQGNVVASIGGDTVNIQTIRIPFMPEEEIAKALRWEAQDELSIDLNSTSMDYIVLGEADKLGTRQFEVLLITVPKSVVAELVNSIRDIGLNPHAFEPPALAVVEAFGSDKLRKEGRVLGILDLGARLTNFSIVIDGSLRFTRNIPIASDLLTEEIASYCGVDKIKAENLKIEYGLSGFFDSQALDKLNQDTGALNEKLCVYQAVSFKIEKLINIIEHTFKSYLHQLSTLNITGFDKLILSGGGALIKDLDKILSSRFNIPVIVANPFERILIDSGKFDSVYIKRNAPRFTLAVGLALRKDGF
;
A
#
# COMPACT_ATOMS: atom_id res chain seq x y z
N MET A 1 -26.39 46.52 3.90
CA MET A 1 -26.35 45.09 3.48
C MET A 1 -26.27 44.95 1.95
N GLN A 2 -25.41 45.73 1.30
CA GLN A 2 -25.17 45.66 -0.16
C GLN A 2 -23.67 45.50 -0.51
N GLU A 3 -22.79 45.35 0.50
CA GLU A 3 -21.35 45.10 0.28
C GLU A 3 -20.90 43.65 0.54
N GLU A 4 -21.73 42.78 1.14
CA GLU A 4 -21.34 41.38 1.42
C GLU A 4 -21.77 40.35 0.35
N ILE A 5 -22.38 40.77 -0.76
CA ILE A 5 -22.79 39.84 -1.84
C ILE A 5 -21.72 39.72 -2.95
N LYS A 6 -20.58 40.43 -2.86
CA LYS A 6 -19.54 40.42 -3.90
C LYS A 6 -18.43 39.36 -3.75
N SER A 7 -18.35 38.60 -2.65
CA SER A 7 -17.18 37.73 -2.37
C SER A 7 -17.38 36.22 -2.62
N ALA A 8 -18.54 35.76 -3.09
CA ALA A 8 -18.77 34.34 -3.40
C ALA A 8 -19.07 34.08 -4.89
N GLN A 9 -18.14 34.45 -5.77
CA GLN A 9 -18.09 33.91 -7.13
C GLN A 9 -16.88 32.98 -7.26
N ILE A 10 -17.15 31.68 -7.27
CA ILE A 10 -16.22 30.69 -7.82
C ILE A 10 -15.96 31.09 -9.27
N LYS A 11 -14.76 31.62 -9.56
CA LYS A 11 -14.31 31.94 -10.92
C LYS A 11 -14.11 30.63 -11.69
N THR A 12 -15.18 30.08 -12.26
CA THR A 12 -15.06 29.19 -13.42
C THR A 12 -14.64 30.04 -14.61
N SER A 13 -13.59 29.64 -15.35
CA SER A 13 -13.13 30.42 -16.50
C SER A 13 -14.27 30.61 -17.53
N PRO A 14 -14.31 31.74 -18.26
CA PRO A 14 -15.36 32.01 -19.27
C PRO A 14 -15.49 30.90 -20.31
N THR A 15 -14.40 30.18 -20.57
CA THR A 15 -14.29 29.07 -21.51
C THR A 15 -15.14 27.85 -21.09
N VAL A 16 -15.18 27.52 -19.79
CA VAL A 16 -15.95 26.39 -19.26
C VAL A 16 -17.46 26.69 -19.25
N SER A 17 -17.84 27.94 -18.98
CA SER A 17 -19.25 28.37 -19.03
C SER A 17 -19.82 28.36 -20.45
N ALA A 18 -18.99 28.62 -21.47
CA ALA A 18 -19.40 28.61 -22.87
C ALA A 18 -19.60 27.19 -23.42
N LEU A 19 -18.74 26.24 -23.01
CA LEU A 19 -18.79 24.82 -23.41
C LEU A 19 -20.00 24.05 -22.84
N LEU A 20 -20.47 24.42 -21.64
CA LEU A 20 -21.56 23.70 -20.96
C LEU A 20 -22.96 24.21 -21.36
N SER A 21 -23.08 25.44 -21.89
CA SER A 21 -24.34 26.07 -22.29
C SER A 21 -25.20 25.24 -23.26
N PRO A 22 -24.64 24.64 -24.33
CA PRO A 22 -25.40 23.80 -25.26
C PRO A 22 -25.88 22.49 -24.63
N PHE A 23 -25.05 21.87 -23.77
CA PHE A 23 -25.38 20.64 -23.05
C PHE A 23 -26.55 20.86 -22.08
N PHE A 24 -26.52 21.93 -21.29
CA PHE A 24 -27.60 22.29 -20.37
C PHE A 24 -28.92 22.62 -21.10
N LYS A 25 -28.86 23.26 -22.28
CA LYS A 25 -30.06 23.49 -23.10
C LYS A 25 -30.66 22.19 -23.64
N LYS A 26 -29.83 21.26 -24.12
CA LYS A 26 -30.27 19.96 -24.67
C LYS A 26 -30.82 19.04 -23.57
N PHE A 27 -30.18 19.01 -22.40
CA PHE A 27 -30.62 18.21 -21.25
C PHE A 27 -31.94 18.72 -20.65
N LYS A 28 -32.10 20.03 -20.49
CA LYS A 28 -33.35 20.63 -19.99
C LYS A 28 -34.53 20.43 -20.94
N LYS A 29 -34.28 20.42 -22.25
CA LYS A 29 -35.29 20.09 -23.27
C LYS A 29 -35.74 18.63 -23.17
N ASN A 30 -34.81 17.70 -22.92
CA ASN A 30 -35.12 16.27 -22.76
C ASN A 30 -35.87 15.94 -21.45
N LEU A 31 -35.57 16.65 -20.36
CA LEU A 31 -36.27 16.45 -19.07
C LEU A 31 -37.71 16.94 -19.09
N ASN A 32 -37.97 18.08 -19.74
CA ASN A 32 -39.32 18.62 -19.90
C ASN A 32 -40.19 17.80 -20.87
N GLN A 33 -39.58 16.99 -21.76
CA GLN A 33 -40.31 16.14 -22.71
C GLN A 33 -40.62 14.73 -22.17
N LYS A 34 -39.89 14.23 -21.16
CA LYS A 34 -40.06 12.86 -20.63
C LYS A 34 -40.76 12.76 -19.28
N SER A 35 -41.09 13.88 -18.64
CA SER A 35 -41.87 13.87 -17.41
C SER A 35 -42.73 15.13 -17.37
N GLY A 36 -44.02 15.00 -17.04
CA GLY A 36 -44.90 16.13 -16.73
C GLY A 36 -44.50 16.89 -15.45
N PHE A 37 -43.20 16.96 -15.16
CA PHE A 37 -42.62 17.48 -13.94
C PHE A 37 -42.36 18.98 -14.10
N GLN A 38 -43.32 19.81 -13.69
CA GLN A 38 -43.09 21.24 -13.52
C GLN A 38 -42.24 21.47 -12.27
N ALA A 39 -40.91 21.38 -12.40
CA ALA A 39 -39.99 21.71 -11.32
C ALA A 39 -40.06 23.23 -11.03
N SER A 40 -40.43 23.59 -9.80
CA SER A 40 -40.27 24.97 -9.32
C SER A 40 -38.81 25.42 -9.49
N LYS A 41 -38.60 26.67 -9.93
CA LYS A 41 -37.26 27.21 -10.29
C LYS A 41 -36.20 27.10 -9.18
N ASN A 42 -36.61 26.91 -7.92
CA ASN A 42 -35.71 26.77 -6.78
C ASN A 42 -35.30 25.30 -6.51
N SER A 43 -36.21 24.33 -6.64
CA SER A 43 -35.89 22.91 -6.34
C SER A 43 -34.93 22.28 -7.35
N SER A 44 -35.05 22.63 -8.62
CA SER A 44 -34.19 22.10 -9.68
C SER A 44 -32.77 22.65 -9.57
N ARG A 45 -32.60 23.92 -9.15
CA ARG A 45 -31.27 24.53 -8.98
C ARG A 45 -30.51 23.91 -7.81
N ASP A 46 -31.19 23.55 -6.73
CA ASP A 46 -30.60 22.87 -5.57
C ASP A 46 -30.34 21.38 -5.85
N PHE A 47 -31.22 20.71 -6.59
CA PHE A 47 -30.96 19.35 -7.08
C PHE A 47 -29.74 19.29 -8.00
N PHE A 48 -29.62 20.21 -8.97
CA PHE A 48 -28.45 20.28 -9.86
C PHE A 48 -27.18 20.67 -9.13
N LYS A 49 -27.24 21.55 -8.12
CA LYS A 49 -26.09 21.83 -7.25
C LYS A 49 -25.69 20.61 -6.44
N SER A 50 -26.65 19.85 -5.90
CA SER A 50 -26.39 18.61 -5.16
C SER A 50 -25.83 17.51 -6.06
N LEU A 51 -26.31 17.39 -7.29
CA LEU A 51 -25.87 16.42 -8.28
C LEU A 51 -24.48 16.78 -8.83
N LEU A 52 -24.22 18.05 -9.14
CA LEU A 52 -22.88 18.53 -9.52
C LEU A 52 -21.90 18.42 -8.35
N LYS A 53 -22.36 18.61 -7.10
CA LYS A 53 -21.56 18.31 -5.92
C LYS A 53 -21.30 16.81 -5.78
N ALA A 54 -22.24 15.93 -6.11
CA ALA A 54 -22.00 14.48 -6.10
C ALA A 54 -21.07 14.00 -7.24
N ILE A 55 -21.08 14.67 -8.39
CA ILE A 55 -20.30 14.30 -9.59
C ILE A 55 -18.89 14.94 -9.60
N PHE A 56 -18.73 16.15 -9.04
CA PHE A 56 -17.46 16.91 -9.04
C PHE A 56 -16.86 17.15 -7.66
N THR A 57 -17.49 16.68 -6.57
CA THR A 57 -16.75 16.57 -5.31
C THR A 57 -16.12 15.18 -5.33
N PRO A 58 -14.77 15.06 -5.33
CA PRO A 58 -14.15 13.77 -4.99
C PRO A 58 -14.81 13.29 -3.69
N PRO A 59 -15.08 11.99 -3.50
CA PRO A 59 -15.80 11.53 -2.32
C PRO A 59 -15.13 12.18 -1.12
N GLN A 60 -15.89 13.01 -0.41
CA GLN A 60 -15.37 13.62 0.80
C GLN A 60 -15.06 12.44 1.68
N LEU A 61 -13.76 12.22 1.97
CA LEU A 61 -13.32 11.22 2.93
C LEU A 61 -14.33 11.22 4.06
N SER A 62 -14.95 10.07 4.31
CA SER A 62 -15.71 9.93 5.54
C SER A 62 -14.76 10.36 6.64
N LYS A 63 -15.14 11.41 7.39
CA LYS A 63 -14.35 11.83 8.54
C LYS A 63 -14.15 10.58 9.40
N ASN A 64 -12.90 10.25 9.74
CA ASN A 64 -12.51 9.10 10.57
C ASN A 64 -12.45 7.75 9.82
N ILE A 65 -11.40 7.55 9.01
CA ILE A 65 -11.05 6.23 8.44
C ILE A 65 -9.88 5.63 9.21
N TYR A 66 -10.03 4.36 9.59
CA TYR A 66 -8.94 3.56 10.14
C TYR A 66 -8.25 2.75 9.04
N GLY A 67 -6.92 2.72 9.07
CA GLY A 67 -6.11 1.74 8.33
C GLY A 67 -5.91 0.50 9.17
N LEU A 68 -6.41 -0.65 8.70
CA LEU A 68 -6.33 -1.93 9.38
C LEU A 68 -5.42 -2.90 8.62
N ASP A 69 -4.25 -3.17 9.19
CA ASP A 69 -3.34 -4.22 8.72
C ASP A 69 -3.45 -5.46 9.63
N ILE A 70 -4.04 -6.52 9.10
CA ILE A 70 -4.09 -7.84 9.74
C ILE A 70 -2.88 -8.63 9.27
N GLY A 71 -1.74 -8.36 9.92
CA GLY A 71 -0.48 -9.01 9.62
C GLY A 71 -0.40 -10.45 10.14
N SER A 72 0.64 -11.15 9.70
CA SER A 72 0.94 -12.51 10.11
C SER A 72 1.43 -12.65 11.56
N SER A 73 2.05 -11.59 12.09
CA SER A 73 2.63 -11.52 13.43
C SER A 73 1.98 -10.48 14.35
N ALA A 74 1.27 -9.49 13.79
CA ALA A 74 0.64 -8.44 14.57
C ALA A 74 -0.51 -7.78 13.80
N ILE A 75 -1.57 -7.44 14.53
CA ILE A 75 -2.66 -6.60 14.05
C ILE A 75 -2.29 -5.14 14.33
N LYS A 76 -2.42 -4.28 13.32
CA LYS A 76 -2.12 -2.85 13.43
C LYS A 76 -3.33 -2.06 12.99
N LEU A 77 -3.73 -1.12 13.82
CA LEU A 77 -4.88 -0.26 13.56
C LEU A 77 -4.47 1.17 13.85
N ILE A 78 -4.61 2.05 12.86
CA ILE A 78 -4.28 3.47 13.03
C ILE A 78 -5.36 4.36 12.44
N GLN A 79 -5.43 5.59 12.92
CA GLN A 79 -6.25 6.64 12.33
C GLN A 79 -5.39 7.89 12.07
N ILE A 80 -5.46 8.39 10.84
CA ILE A 80 -4.82 9.63 10.45
C ILE A 80 -5.88 10.60 9.97
N ASN A 81 -5.98 11.75 10.64
CA ASN A 81 -6.90 12.80 10.26
C ASN A 81 -6.24 13.79 9.30
N ARG A 82 -7.00 14.21 8.29
CA ARG A 82 -6.64 15.26 7.34
C ARG A 82 -7.22 16.58 7.83
N GLY A 83 -6.40 17.39 8.51
CA GLY A 83 -6.75 18.70 9.02
C GLY A 83 -6.21 19.85 8.16
N LYS A 84 -6.53 21.09 8.55
CA LYS A 84 -5.95 22.30 7.92
C LYS A 84 -4.43 22.41 8.11
N SER A 85 -3.92 21.84 9.20
CA SER A 85 -2.51 21.79 9.58
C SER A 85 -1.73 20.64 8.92
N GLY A 86 -2.39 19.77 8.15
CA GLY A 86 -1.78 18.61 7.52
C GLY A 86 -2.35 17.29 8.03
N LEU A 87 -1.51 16.26 8.04
CA LEU A 87 -1.85 14.91 8.51
C LEU A 87 -1.54 14.82 10.00
N GLU A 88 -2.48 14.32 10.81
CA GLU A 88 -2.29 14.13 12.26
C GLU A 88 -2.61 12.69 12.66
N LEU A 89 -1.70 12.06 13.40
CA LEU A 89 -1.93 10.75 13.99
C LEU A 89 -2.88 10.90 15.18
N THR A 90 -3.99 10.17 15.14
CA THR A 90 -5.05 10.28 16.16
C THR A 90 -5.25 8.99 16.94
N ASP A 91 -5.00 7.84 16.31
CA ASP A 91 -4.98 6.54 16.97
C ASP A 91 -3.82 5.70 16.45
N PHE A 92 -3.20 4.93 17.34
CA PHE A 92 -2.07 4.06 17.05
C PHE A 92 -2.13 2.83 17.94
N PHE A 93 -2.42 1.66 17.34
CA PHE A 93 -2.52 0.40 18.05
C PHE A 93 -1.74 -0.70 17.35
N ILE A 94 -1.07 -1.53 18.15
CA ILE A 94 -0.43 -2.77 17.73
C ILE A 94 -0.70 -3.86 18.75
N GLU A 95 -1.27 -4.96 18.30
CA GLU A 95 -1.51 -6.16 19.10
C GLU A 95 -0.71 -7.32 18.49
N GLU A 96 0.26 -7.82 19.24
CA GLU A 96 1.10 -8.94 18.82
C GLU A 96 0.28 -10.23 18.82
N LEU A 97 0.38 -11.00 17.74
CA LEU A 97 -0.28 -12.29 17.63
C LEU A 97 0.56 -13.37 18.36
N PRO A 98 -0.08 -14.44 18.87
CA PRO A 98 0.64 -15.53 19.51
C PRO A 98 1.75 -16.09 18.62
N LYS A 99 2.97 -16.17 19.15
CA LYS A 99 4.14 -16.68 18.43
C LYS A 99 4.01 -18.19 18.19
N GLY A 100 4.46 -18.66 17.03
CA GLY A 100 4.61 -20.09 16.73
C GLY A 100 3.37 -20.80 16.17
N ILE A 101 2.22 -20.13 16.05
CA ILE A 101 1.01 -20.66 15.39
C ILE A 101 0.45 -19.57 14.47
N GLN A 102 -0.03 -19.95 13.27
CA GLN A 102 -0.82 -19.04 12.45
C GLN A 102 -2.19 -18.83 13.11
N PRO A 103 -2.52 -17.64 13.62
CA PRO A 103 -3.80 -17.44 14.25
C PRO A 103 -4.90 -17.58 13.19
N GLY A 104 -5.85 -18.47 13.46
CA GLY A 104 -7.06 -18.58 12.66
C GLY A 104 -7.95 -17.35 12.80
N TYR A 105 -8.96 -17.26 11.94
CA TYR A 105 -9.91 -16.15 11.90
C TYR A 105 -10.51 -15.83 13.29
N GLU A 106 -10.90 -16.83 14.07
CA GLU A 106 -11.50 -16.62 15.40
C GLU A 106 -10.55 -15.94 16.40
N VAL A 107 -9.27 -16.29 16.38
CA VAL A 107 -8.27 -15.64 17.26
C VAL A 107 -8.10 -14.18 16.90
N VAL A 108 -7.99 -13.88 15.60
CA VAL A 108 -7.89 -12.50 15.08
C VAL A 108 -9.14 -11.70 15.44
N LYS A 109 -10.33 -12.30 15.28
CA LYS A 109 -11.63 -11.71 15.62
C LYS A 109 -11.72 -11.36 17.10
N GLU A 110 -11.33 -12.25 18.00
CA GLU A 110 -11.34 -11.99 19.44
C GLU A 110 -10.41 -10.84 19.83
N ILE A 111 -9.19 -10.82 19.28
CA ILE A 111 -8.22 -9.75 19.56
C ILE A 111 -8.76 -8.41 19.06
N LEU A 112 -9.30 -8.36 17.84
CA LEU A 112 -9.92 -7.16 17.29
C LEU A 112 -11.11 -6.69 18.11
N LYS A 113 -12.03 -7.59 18.50
CA LYS A 113 -13.17 -7.22 19.35
C LYS A 113 -12.73 -6.63 20.69
N LYS A 114 -11.72 -7.23 21.34
CA LYS A 114 -11.15 -6.71 22.59
C LYS A 114 -10.55 -5.32 22.39
N LEU A 115 -9.78 -5.12 21.32
CA LEU A 115 -9.17 -3.83 20.98
C LEU A 115 -10.25 -2.76 20.75
N ILE A 116 -11.25 -3.06 19.92
CA ILE A 116 -12.35 -2.17 19.56
C ILE A 116 -13.17 -1.76 20.80
N LEU A 117 -13.54 -2.72 21.65
CA LEU A 117 -14.30 -2.45 22.87
C LEU A 117 -13.50 -1.63 23.87
N LYS A 118 -12.22 -1.98 24.10
CA LYS A 118 -11.33 -1.30 25.05
C LYS A 118 -11.14 0.17 24.69
N HIS A 119 -10.96 0.46 23.40
CA HIS A 119 -10.67 1.82 22.91
C HIS A 119 -11.89 2.54 22.35
N LYS A 120 -13.08 1.93 22.40
CA LYS A 120 -14.34 2.47 21.86
C LYS A 120 -14.22 2.90 20.39
N ILE A 121 -13.50 2.11 19.61
CA ILE A 121 -13.24 2.37 18.20
C ILE A 121 -14.56 2.23 17.43
N GLN A 122 -14.87 3.21 16.59
CA GLN A 122 -16.04 3.20 15.71
C GLN A 122 -15.68 3.89 14.40
N GLY A 123 -16.25 3.41 13.29
CA GLY A 123 -16.14 4.10 12.01
C GLY A 123 -15.78 3.18 10.86
N ASN A 124 -15.22 3.81 9.84
CA ASN A 124 -14.91 3.20 8.55
C ASN A 124 -13.49 2.65 8.55
N VAL A 125 -13.30 1.50 7.91
CA VAL A 125 -12.01 0.81 7.84
C VAL A 125 -11.62 0.60 6.40
N VAL A 126 -10.37 0.94 6.09
CA VAL A 126 -9.67 0.46 4.90
C VAL A 126 -8.74 -0.66 5.36
N ALA A 127 -8.94 -1.85 4.83
CA ALA A 127 -8.14 -3.03 5.20
C ALA A 127 -7.30 -3.51 4.02
N SER A 128 -6.20 -4.20 4.31
CA SER A 128 -5.42 -4.83 3.24
C SER A 128 -6.13 -6.05 2.68
N ILE A 129 -6.02 -6.26 1.36
CA ILE A 129 -6.39 -7.50 0.67
C ILE A 129 -5.17 -8.00 -0.09
N GLY A 130 -4.59 -9.11 0.34
CA GLY A 130 -3.27 -9.52 -0.15
C GLY A 130 -3.04 -11.01 -0.06
N GLY A 131 -1.76 -11.40 -0.17
CA GLY A 131 -1.37 -12.79 -0.33
C GLY A 131 -1.52 -13.25 -1.79
N ASP A 132 -1.72 -14.56 -1.97
CA ASP A 132 -1.77 -15.19 -3.29
C ASP A 132 -3.15 -15.06 -3.97
N THR A 133 -4.12 -14.40 -3.33
CA THR A 133 -5.49 -14.22 -3.84
C THR A 133 -5.67 -12.97 -4.69
N VAL A 134 -4.70 -12.04 -4.66
CA VAL A 134 -4.73 -10.81 -5.43
C VAL A 134 -3.72 -10.89 -6.55
N ASN A 135 -4.19 -10.75 -7.79
CA ASN A 135 -3.32 -10.64 -8.94
C ASN A 135 -3.20 -9.16 -9.34
N ILE A 136 -1.97 -8.70 -9.54
CA ILE A 136 -1.67 -7.36 -10.03
C ILE A 136 -0.74 -7.51 -11.22
N GLN A 137 -1.19 -7.03 -12.38
CA GLN A 137 -0.41 -7.13 -13.60
C GLN A 137 -0.62 -5.92 -14.49
N THR A 138 0.39 -5.60 -15.27
CA THR A 138 0.34 -4.48 -16.19
C THR A 138 -0.03 -4.98 -17.59
N ILE A 139 -1.10 -4.44 -18.15
CA ILE A 139 -1.57 -4.74 -19.50
C ILE A 139 -1.58 -3.46 -20.35
N ARG A 140 -1.60 -3.63 -21.67
CA ARG A 140 -1.63 -2.54 -22.63
C ARG A 140 -2.89 -2.63 -23.45
N ILE A 141 -3.63 -1.53 -23.51
CA ILE A 141 -4.86 -1.43 -24.31
C ILE A 141 -4.73 -0.30 -25.33
N PRO A 142 -5.47 -0.33 -26.45
CA PRO A 142 -5.51 0.79 -27.38
C PRO A 142 -5.92 2.11 -26.71
N PHE A 143 -5.48 3.25 -27.24
CA PHE A 143 -5.95 4.55 -26.78
C PHE A 143 -7.45 4.73 -27.06
N MET A 144 -8.20 5.16 -26.05
CA MET A 144 -9.65 5.40 -26.09
C MET A 144 -10.08 6.41 -25.02
N PRO A 145 -11.28 7.01 -25.10
CA PRO A 145 -11.80 7.84 -24.01
C PRO A 145 -11.81 7.10 -22.67
N GLU A 146 -11.53 7.80 -21.57
CA GLU A 146 -11.39 7.20 -20.22
C GLU A 146 -12.64 6.42 -19.78
N GLU A 147 -13.82 6.87 -20.20
CA GLU A 147 -15.12 6.23 -19.98
C GLU A 147 -15.30 4.87 -20.68
N GLU A 148 -14.46 4.57 -21.67
CA GLU A 148 -14.45 3.30 -22.40
C GLU A 148 -13.44 2.29 -21.83
N ILE A 149 -12.42 2.76 -21.12
CA ILE A 149 -11.34 1.93 -20.56
C ILE A 149 -11.91 0.78 -19.73
N ALA A 150 -12.84 1.05 -18.81
CA ALA A 150 -13.44 0.02 -17.96
C ALA A 150 -14.15 -1.09 -18.75
N LYS A 151 -14.75 -0.78 -19.91
CA LYS A 151 -15.41 -1.77 -20.77
C LYS A 151 -14.39 -2.58 -21.56
N ALA A 152 -13.38 -1.91 -22.13
CA ALA A 152 -12.30 -2.57 -22.85
C ALA A 152 -11.52 -3.53 -21.96
N LEU A 153 -11.18 -3.11 -20.74
CA LEU A 153 -10.49 -3.96 -19.77
C LEU A 153 -11.30 -5.20 -19.39
N ARG A 154 -12.63 -5.10 -19.28
CA ARG A 154 -13.48 -6.28 -19.02
C ARG A 154 -13.40 -7.27 -20.18
N TRP A 155 -13.41 -6.79 -21.41
CA TRP A 155 -13.28 -7.62 -22.59
C TRP A 155 -11.90 -8.29 -22.64
N GLU A 156 -10.83 -7.50 -22.49
CA GLU A 156 -9.43 -7.99 -22.48
C GLU A 156 -9.20 -9.03 -21.37
N ALA A 157 -9.74 -8.77 -20.18
CA ALA A 157 -9.66 -9.69 -19.05
C ALA A 157 -10.35 -11.03 -19.34
N GLN A 158 -11.47 -11.01 -20.06
CA GLN A 158 -12.19 -12.24 -20.39
C GLN A 158 -11.51 -13.02 -21.53
N ASP A 159 -11.07 -12.34 -22.58
CA ASP A 159 -10.56 -12.95 -23.81
C ASP A 159 -9.10 -13.40 -23.64
N GLU A 160 -8.20 -12.46 -23.32
CA GLU A 160 -6.76 -12.71 -23.28
C GLU A 160 -6.32 -13.34 -21.95
N LEU A 161 -6.96 -12.95 -20.84
CA LEU A 161 -6.56 -13.39 -19.49
C LEU A 161 -7.42 -14.53 -18.94
N SER A 162 -8.46 -14.96 -19.67
CA SER A 162 -9.37 -16.03 -19.25
C SER A 162 -9.99 -15.81 -17.86
N ILE A 163 -10.25 -14.56 -17.48
CA ILE A 163 -10.79 -14.19 -16.17
C ILE A 163 -12.32 -14.33 -16.18
N ASP A 164 -12.86 -15.09 -15.23
CA ASP A 164 -14.29 -15.18 -15.01
C ASP A 164 -14.81 -13.94 -14.24
N LEU A 165 -15.41 -13.00 -14.98
CA LEU A 165 -15.99 -11.76 -14.44
C LEU A 165 -17.16 -12.00 -13.48
N ASN A 166 -17.79 -13.19 -13.50
CA ASN A 166 -18.86 -13.52 -12.54
C ASN A 166 -18.30 -13.83 -11.16
N SER A 167 -17.15 -14.51 -11.09
CA SER A 167 -16.52 -14.90 -9.83
C SER A 167 -15.39 -13.95 -9.38
N THR A 168 -14.96 -13.02 -10.24
CA THR A 168 -13.81 -12.12 -10.00
C THR A 168 -14.22 -10.64 -9.88
N SER A 169 -13.78 -9.98 -8.82
CA SER A 169 -13.74 -8.53 -8.69
C SER A 169 -12.51 -7.99 -9.42
N MET A 170 -12.69 -6.88 -10.13
CA MET A 170 -11.67 -6.29 -10.97
C MET A 170 -11.65 -4.78 -10.78
N ASP A 171 -10.45 -4.23 -10.67
CA ASP A 171 -10.19 -2.80 -10.60
C ASP A 171 -8.94 -2.44 -11.41
N TYR A 172 -8.70 -1.16 -11.66
CA TYR A 172 -7.57 -0.75 -12.49
C TYR A 172 -7.02 0.64 -12.18
N ILE A 173 -5.73 0.83 -12.48
CA ILE A 173 -5.06 2.13 -12.41
C ILE A 173 -4.42 2.42 -13.77
N VAL A 174 -4.76 3.56 -14.37
CA VAL A 174 -4.10 4.03 -15.61
C VAL A 174 -2.71 4.56 -15.24
N LEU A 175 -1.66 3.94 -15.79
CA LEU A 175 -0.27 4.28 -15.50
C LEU A 175 0.29 5.37 -16.42
N GLY A 176 -0.31 5.52 -17.61
CA GLY A 176 0.06 6.52 -18.59
C GLY A 176 -0.09 6.01 -20.02
N GLU A 177 0.38 6.82 -20.95
CA GLU A 177 0.44 6.48 -22.37
C GLU A 177 1.80 5.85 -22.71
N ALA A 178 1.78 4.83 -23.56
CA ALA A 178 2.96 4.23 -24.15
C ALA A 178 2.86 4.34 -25.67
N ASP A 179 3.87 4.93 -26.30
CA ASP A 179 4.01 4.93 -27.76
C ASP A 179 4.77 3.66 -28.19
N LYS A 180 4.07 2.78 -28.90
CA LYS A 180 4.69 1.64 -29.58
C LYS A 180 4.33 1.70 -31.05
N LEU A 181 5.35 1.80 -31.92
CA LEU A 181 5.22 1.64 -33.37
C LEU A 181 4.15 2.56 -34.01
N GLY A 182 3.97 3.79 -33.50
CA GLY A 182 3.04 4.77 -34.06
C GLY A 182 1.57 4.63 -33.63
N THR A 183 1.24 3.65 -32.78
CA THR A 183 -0.08 3.53 -32.13
C THR A 183 0.02 3.92 -30.66
N ARG A 184 -0.75 4.93 -30.24
CA ARG A 184 -0.90 5.30 -28.82
C ARG A 184 -1.64 4.16 -28.09
N GLN A 185 -1.04 3.67 -27.01
CA GLN A 185 -1.63 2.69 -26.12
C GLN A 185 -1.67 3.26 -24.70
N PHE A 186 -2.63 2.81 -23.89
CA PHE A 186 -2.58 2.99 -22.45
C PHE A 186 -1.90 1.81 -21.79
N GLU A 187 -1.05 2.11 -20.82
CA GLU A 187 -0.55 1.13 -19.87
C GLU A 187 -1.44 1.17 -18.63
N VAL A 188 -1.99 0.01 -18.25
CA VAL A 188 -2.95 -0.11 -17.17
C VAL A 188 -2.50 -1.19 -16.19
N LEU A 189 -2.50 -0.85 -14.90
CA LEU A 189 -2.33 -1.82 -13.83
C LEU A 189 -3.69 -2.45 -13.52
N LEU A 190 -3.88 -3.70 -13.91
CA LEU A 190 -5.09 -4.47 -13.63
C LEU A 190 -4.94 -5.19 -12.29
N ILE A 191 -5.94 -5.03 -11.42
CA ILE A 191 -6.02 -5.72 -10.14
C ILE A 191 -7.24 -6.65 -10.15
N THR A 192 -7.03 -7.93 -9.84
CA THR A 192 -8.13 -8.90 -9.76
C THR A 192 -8.10 -9.71 -8.48
N VAL A 193 -9.29 -9.98 -7.94
CA VAL A 193 -9.50 -10.74 -6.69
C VAL A 193 -10.79 -11.55 -6.77
N PRO A 194 -10.84 -12.81 -6.29
CA PRO A 194 -12.09 -13.54 -6.18
C PRO A 194 -13.12 -12.80 -5.31
N LYS A 195 -14.37 -12.71 -5.78
CA LYS A 195 -15.49 -12.09 -5.05
C LYS A 195 -15.75 -12.75 -3.70
N SER A 196 -15.50 -14.06 -3.59
CA SER A 196 -15.60 -14.81 -2.34
C SER A 196 -14.67 -14.26 -1.26
N VAL A 197 -13.41 -13.96 -1.62
CA VAL A 197 -12.41 -13.38 -0.70
C VAL A 197 -12.85 -11.99 -0.23
N VAL A 198 -13.34 -11.16 -1.15
CA VAL A 198 -13.88 -9.83 -0.80
C VAL A 198 -15.07 -9.95 0.16
N ALA A 199 -16.01 -10.87 -0.12
CA ALA A 199 -17.18 -11.09 0.72
C ALA A 199 -16.80 -11.57 2.13
N GLU A 200 -15.83 -12.48 2.24
CA GLU A 200 -15.30 -12.96 3.52
C GLU A 200 -14.69 -11.83 4.35
N LEU A 201 -13.88 -10.97 3.75
CA LEU A 201 -13.28 -9.82 4.42
C LEU A 201 -14.33 -8.78 4.85
N VAL A 202 -15.33 -8.51 4.01
CA VAL A 202 -16.47 -7.63 4.34
C VAL A 202 -17.19 -8.15 5.59
N ASN A 203 -17.51 -9.44 5.61
CA ASN A 203 -18.20 -10.05 6.75
C ASN A 203 -17.30 -10.04 8.00
N SER A 204 -16.01 -10.31 7.84
CA SER A 204 -15.03 -10.29 8.93
C SER A 204 -14.96 -8.95 9.65
N ILE A 205 -14.98 -7.84 8.91
CA ILE A 205 -14.96 -6.48 9.48
C ILE A 205 -16.31 -6.11 10.11
N ARG A 206 -17.43 -6.54 9.51
CA ARG A 206 -18.77 -6.30 10.10
C ARG A 206 -18.99 -7.07 11.40
N ASP A 207 -18.49 -8.30 11.47
CA ASP A 207 -18.61 -9.19 12.62
C ASP A 207 -17.93 -8.66 13.89
N ILE A 208 -16.97 -7.75 13.74
CA ILE A 208 -16.28 -7.06 14.84
C ILE A 208 -16.86 -5.67 15.13
N GLY A 209 -17.92 -5.26 14.42
CA GLY A 209 -18.65 -4.02 14.66
C GLY A 209 -18.09 -2.78 13.95
N LEU A 210 -17.26 -2.97 12.92
CA LEU A 210 -16.71 -1.87 12.11
C LEU A 210 -17.33 -1.86 10.70
N ASN A 211 -17.18 -0.74 9.99
CA ASN A 211 -17.71 -0.58 8.64
C ASN A 211 -16.59 -0.76 7.61
N PRO A 212 -16.61 -1.80 6.76
CA PRO A 212 -15.65 -1.93 5.66
C PRO A 212 -15.93 -0.83 4.62
N HIS A 213 -14.96 0.04 4.37
CA HIS A 213 -15.02 1.14 3.40
C HIS A 213 -14.35 0.78 2.09
N ALA A 214 -13.12 0.23 2.16
CA ALA A 214 -12.38 -0.23 1.00
C ALA A 214 -11.39 -1.34 1.38
N PHE A 215 -10.93 -2.06 0.36
CA PHE A 215 -9.86 -3.04 0.47
C PHE A 215 -8.76 -2.68 -0.51
N GLU A 216 -7.52 -2.68 -0.07
CA GLU A 216 -6.38 -2.25 -0.90
C GLU A 216 -5.26 -3.29 -0.88
N PRO A 217 -4.69 -3.61 -2.06
CA PRO A 217 -3.51 -4.46 -2.12
C PRO A 217 -2.32 -3.87 -1.34
N PRO A 218 -1.54 -4.70 -0.61
CA PRO A 218 -0.42 -4.22 0.19
C PRO A 218 0.56 -3.33 -0.57
N ALA A 219 0.90 -3.71 -1.81
CA ALA A 219 1.83 -2.96 -2.65
C ALA A 219 1.35 -1.52 -2.93
N LEU A 220 0.06 -1.33 -3.21
CA LEU A 220 -0.51 0.00 -3.47
C LEU A 220 -0.55 0.85 -2.20
N ALA A 221 -1.04 0.26 -1.11
CA ALA A 221 -1.09 0.95 0.18
C ALA A 221 0.32 1.37 0.64
N VAL A 222 1.33 0.50 0.51
CA VAL A 222 2.72 0.83 0.86
C VAL A 222 3.25 2.01 0.05
N VAL A 223 2.93 2.11 -1.26
CA VAL A 223 3.30 3.29 -2.07
C VAL A 223 2.62 4.54 -1.55
N GLU A 224 1.32 4.48 -1.22
CA GLU A 224 0.56 5.65 -0.76
C GLU A 224 1.04 6.16 0.61
N ALA A 225 1.60 5.30 1.47
CA ALA A 225 2.17 5.68 2.76
C ALA A 225 3.22 6.80 2.63
N PHE A 226 4.07 6.72 1.59
CA PHE A 226 5.11 7.71 1.31
C PHE A 226 4.60 8.95 0.56
N GLY A 227 3.32 8.92 0.14
CA GLY A 227 2.71 9.94 -0.69
C GLY A 227 3.21 9.83 -2.13
N SER A 228 2.47 9.10 -2.96
CA SER A 228 2.73 8.91 -4.40
C SER A 228 3.23 10.19 -5.11
N ASP A 229 2.58 11.33 -4.86
CA ASP A 229 2.94 12.65 -5.40
C ASP A 229 4.38 13.12 -5.07
N LYS A 230 4.93 12.72 -3.90
CA LYS A 230 6.29 13.07 -3.46
C LYS A 230 7.34 12.08 -3.98
N LEU A 231 6.93 10.85 -4.27
CA LEU A 231 7.77 9.89 -4.95
C LEU A 231 7.97 10.24 -6.43
N ARG A 232 6.98 10.93 -7.04
CA ARG A 232 7.03 11.38 -8.43
C ARG A 232 8.24 12.25 -8.69
N LYS A 233 9.14 11.72 -9.51
CA LYS A 233 10.23 12.42 -10.17
C LYS A 233 10.44 11.68 -11.48
N GLU A 234 10.43 12.40 -12.59
CA GLU A 234 10.60 11.83 -13.93
C GLU A 234 11.86 10.95 -14.00
N GLY A 235 11.69 9.74 -14.52
CA GLY A 235 12.72 8.72 -14.67
C GLY A 235 13.15 8.04 -13.37
N ARG A 236 12.56 8.38 -12.22
CA ARG A 236 12.95 7.78 -10.94
C ARG A 236 12.38 6.38 -10.78
N VAL A 237 13.25 5.45 -10.41
CA VAL A 237 12.94 4.04 -10.17
C VAL A 237 13.27 3.67 -8.72
N LEU A 238 12.24 3.32 -7.96
CA LEU A 238 12.38 2.87 -6.57
C LEU A 238 12.02 1.40 -6.47
N GLY A 239 12.81 0.64 -5.73
CA GLY A 239 12.41 -0.67 -5.24
C GLY A 239 11.90 -0.54 -3.80
N ILE A 240 10.74 -1.09 -3.50
CA ILE A 240 10.22 -1.17 -2.14
C ILE A 240 10.17 -2.63 -1.72
N LEU A 241 10.83 -2.95 -0.62
CA LEU A 241 10.87 -4.29 -0.05
C LEU A 241 10.14 -4.27 1.30
N ASP A 242 8.88 -4.68 1.31
CA ASP A 242 8.10 -4.87 2.53
C ASP A 242 8.35 -6.28 3.08
N LEU A 243 9.27 -6.40 4.04
CA LEU A 243 9.69 -7.66 4.66
C LEU A 243 8.77 -7.96 5.86
N GLY A 244 7.70 -8.72 5.63
CA GLY A 244 6.78 -9.17 6.67
C GLY A 244 7.28 -10.37 7.47
N ALA A 245 6.40 -10.94 8.31
CA ALA A 245 6.72 -12.15 9.06
C ALA A 245 6.75 -13.39 8.14
N ARG A 246 5.68 -13.62 7.38
CA ARG A 246 5.57 -14.78 6.47
C ARG A 246 5.81 -14.48 5.00
N LEU A 247 5.66 -13.23 4.58
CA LEU A 247 5.77 -12.84 3.18
C LEU A 247 6.58 -11.58 3.02
N THR A 248 7.34 -11.52 1.94
CA THR A 248 8.01 -10.31 1.49
C THR A 248 7.36 -9.83 0.21
N ASN A 249 6.91 -8.59 0.18
CA ASN A 249 6.43 -7.97 -1.05
C ASN A 249 7.53 -7.09 -1.64
N PHE A 250 7.92 -7.38 -2.88
CA PHE A 250 8.87 -6.57 -3.63
C PHE A 250 8.14 -5.80 -4.73
N SER A 251 8.14 -4.48 -4.63
CA SER A 251 7.46 -3.56 -5.53
C SER A 251 8.45 -2.68 -6.30
N ILE A 252 8.18 -2.45 -7.58
CA ILE A 252 8.91 -1.52 -8.43
C ILE A 252 8.00 -0.33 -8.71
N VAL A 253 8.47 0.86 -8.36
CA VAL A 253 7.76 2.12 -8.51
C VAL A 253 8.53 3.01 -9.48
N ILE A 254 7.86 3.46 -10.53
CA ILE A 254 8.43 4.37 -11.52
C ILE A 254 7.58 5.63 -11.55
N ASP A 255 8.22 6.79 -11.47
CA ASP A 255 7.56 8.10 -11.44
C ASP A 255 6.48 8.21 -10.35
N GLY A 256 6.70 7.53 -9.22
CA GLY A 256 5.79 7.48 -8.07
C GLY A 256 4.55 6.59 -8.24
N SER A 257 4.44 5.85 -9.33
CA SER A 257 3.36 4.87 -9.57
C SER A 257 3.88 3.44 -9.44
N LEU A 258 3.13 2.56 -8.77
CA LEU A 258 3.42 1.13 -8.75
C LEU A 258 3.35 0.58 -10.18
N ARG A 259 4.42 -0.09 -10.63
CA ARG A 259 4.46 -0.68 -11.97
C ARG A 259 4.55 -2.20 -11.98
N PHE A 260 5.11 -2.77 -10.90
CA PHE A 260 5.26 -4.20 -10.75
C PHE A 260 5.32 -4.55 -9.26
N THR A 261 4.80 -5.72 -8.90
CA THR A 261 4.87 -6.25 -7.54
C THR A 261 5.03 -7.76 -7.61
N ARG A 262 5.80 -8.32 -6.67
CA ARG A 262 5.99 -9.76 -6.52
C ARG A 262 6.02 -10.17 -5.05
N ASN A 263 5.30 -11.23 -4.76
CA ASN A 263 5.35 -11.93 -3.49
C ASN A 263 6.56 -12.89 -3.49
N ILE A 264 7.40 -12.78 -2.45
CA ILE A 264 8.59 -13.61 -2.24
C ILE A 264 8.41 -14.38 -0.92
N PRO A 265 8.43 -15.73 -0.94
CA PRO A 265 8.26 -16.56 0.25
C PRO A 265 9.58 -16.68 1.05
N ILE A 266 10.28 -15.57 1.24
CA ILE A 266 11.45 -15.45 2.11
C ILE A 266 11.21 -14.25 3.00
N ALA A 267 10.87 -14.49 4.26
CA ALA A 267 10.39 -13.48 5.20
C ALA A 267 10.93 -13.75 6.61
N SER A 268 10.59 -12.90 7.57
CA SER A 268 11.23 -12.88 8.89
C SER A 268 11.07 -14.18 9.69
N ASP A 269 9.94 -14.88 9.59
CA ASP A 269 9.66 -16.13 10.31
C ASP A 269 10.58 -17.25 9.82
N LEU A 270 10.83 -17.32 8.50
CA LEU A 270 11.76 -18.28 7.92
C LEU A 270 13.16 -18.07 8.49
N LEU A 271 13.60 -16.82 8.68
CA LEU A 271 14.91 -16.54 9.27
C LEU A 271 15.00 -17.02 10.72
N THR A 272 13.92 -16.85 11.50
CA THR A 272 13.83 -17.37 12.87
C THR A 272 13.89 -18.89 12.91
N GLU A 273 13.25 -19.57 11.95
CA GLU A 273 13.29 -21.02 11.83
C GLU A 273 14.68 -21.54 11.47
N GLU A 274 15.38 -20.87 10.56
CA GLU A 274 16.76 -21.21 10.23
C GLU A 274 17.69 -21.01 11.42
N ILE A 275 17.53 -19.92 12.20
CA ILE A 275 18.31 -19.70 13.43
C ILE A 275 18.02 -20.79 14.46
N ALA A 276 16.74 -21.13 14.69
CA ALA A 276 16.35 -22.17 15.63
C ALA A 276 16.99 -23.51 15.26
N SER A 277 16.90 -23.90 13.99
CA SER A 277 17.45 -25.16 13.48
C SER A 277 18.97 -25.18 13.49
N TYR A 278 19.63 -24.11 13.03
CA TYR A 278 21.09 -24.05 12.89
C TYR A 278 21.78 -23.90 14.23
N CYS A 279 21.25 -23.04 15.12
CA CYS A 279 21.83 -22.79 16.44
C CYS A 279 21.34 -23.76 17.52
N GLY A 280 20.41 -24.67 17.21
CA GLY A 280 19.91 -25.67 18.16
C GLY A 280 19.15 -25.06 19.34
N VAL A 281 18.38 -23.99 19.10
CA VAL A 281 17.62 -23.26 20.13
C VAL A 281 16.12 -23.27 19.83
N ASP A 282 15.28 -23.02 20.83
CA ASP A 282 13.84 -22.89 20.60
C ASP A 282 13.49 -21.63 19.77
N LYS A 283 12.28 -21.59 19.20
CA LYS A 283 11.83 -20.49 18.34
C LYS A 283 11.79 -19.13 19.07
N ILE A 284 11.56 -19.10 20.38
CA ILE A 284 11.51 -17.86 21.16
C ILE A 284 12.92 -17.31 21.32
N LYS A 285 13.89 -18.14 21.72
CA LYS A 285 15.30 -17.76 21.79
C LYS A 285 15.83 -17.37 20.41
N ALA A 286 15.49 -18.10 19.35
CA ALA A 286 15.88 -17.76 17.98
C ALA A 286 15.39 -16.37 17.54
N GLU A 287 14.14 -16.01 17.88
CA GLU A 287 13.60 -14.69 17.56
C GLU A 287 14.37 -13.59 18.30
N ASN A 288 14.69 -13.80 19.57
CA ASN A 288 15.47 -12.84 20.36
C ASN A 288 16.87 -12.67 19.78
N LEU A 289 17.55 -13.76 19.43
CA LEU A 289 18.85 -13.74 18.77
C LEU A 289 18.81 -13.01 17.41
N LYS A 290 17.75 -13.22 16.61
CA LYS A 290 17.54 -12.51 15.34
C LYS A 290 17.43 -11.00 15.55
N ILE A 291 16.65 -10.57 16.55
CA ILE A 291 16.45 -9.14 16.86
C ILE A 291 17.75 -8.51 17.38
N GLU A 292 18.47 -9.23 18.25
CA GLU A 292 19.70 -8.74 18.88
C GLU A 292 20.88 -8.64 17.88
N TYR A 293 21.11 -9.72 17.11
CA TYR A 293 22.28 -9.84 16.26
C TYR A 293 22.01 -9.56 14.78
N GLY A 294 20.83 -9.88 14.26
CA GLY A 294 20.47 -9.69 12.84
C GLY A 294 21.54 -10.22 11.89
N LEU A 295 22.07 -9.36 11.01
CA LEU A 295 23.13 -9.70 10.06
C LEU A 295 24.50 -9.15 10.44
N SER A 296 24.66 -8.71 11.70
CA SER A 296 25.90 -8.06 12.14
C SER A 296 27.14 -8.95 12.08
N GLY A 297 26.98 -10.28 12.02
CA GLY A 297 28.09 -11.21 11.79
C GLY A 297 28.74 -11.09 10.40
N PHE A 298 28.08 -10.45 9.43
CA PHE A 298 28.63 -10.22 8.08
C PHE A 298 29.93 -9.41 8.12
N PHE A 299 29.91 -8.25 8.77
CA PHE A 299 31.07 -7.36 8.87
C PHE A 299 32.15 -7.90 9.81
N ASP A 300 31.74 -8.67 10.83
CA ASP A 300 32.67 -9.32 11.76
C ASP A 300 33.39 -10.51 11.11
N SER A 301 32.72 -11.28 10.25
CA SER A 301 33.33 -12.40 9.54
C SER A 301 34.48 -11.99 8.62
N GLN A 302 34.45 -10.75 8.12
CA GLN A 302 35.57 -10.14 7.39
C GLN A 302 36.69 -9.63 8.32
N ALA A 303 36.40 -9.45 9.61
CA ALA A 303 37.35 -9.06 10.65
C ALA A 303 37.90 -10.26 11.46
N LEU A 304 37.39 -11.47 11.23
CA LEU A 304 37.75 -12.70 11.96
C LEU A 304 39.20 -13.16 11.74
N ASP A 305 39.94 -12.58 10.80
CA ASP A 305 41.40 -12.76 10.71
C ASP A 305 42.15 -12.23 11.97
N LYS A 306 41.46 -11.60 12.95
CA LYS A 306 42.12 -10.89 14.05
C LYS A 306 41.69 -11.17 15.49
N LEU A 307 40.76 -12.06 15.83
CA LEU A 307 40.43 -12.28 17.26
C LEU A 307 40.20 -13.74 17.69
N ASN A 308 41.21 -14.27 18.39
CA ASN A 308 41.10 -15.38 19.34
C ASN A 308 40.47 -14.88 20.66
N GLN A 309 39.18 -14.52 20.66
CA GLN A 309 38.47 -14.27 21.93
C GLN A 309 37.13 -15.00 21.95
N ASP A 310 37.14 -16.13 22.66
CA ASP A 310 35.97 -16.95 22.98
C ASP A 310 35.07 -16.18 23.97
N THR A 311 34.15 -15.40 23.41
CA THR A 311 33.06 -14.78 24.16
C THR A 311 31.77 -15.38 23.62
N GLY A 312 30.92 -15.96 24.47
CA GLY A 312 29.70 -16.64 24.04
C GLY A 312 28.81 -15.79 23.10
N ALA A 313 28.84 -14.46 23.26
CA ALA A 313 28.15 -13.51 22.39
C ALA A 313 28.70 -13.48 20.95
N LEU A 314 30.02 -13.65 20.74
CA LEU A 314 30.60 -13.77 19.40
C LEU A 314 30.14 -15.07 18.72
N ASN A 315 30.09 -16.18 19.47
CA ASN A 315 29.62 -17.46 18.96
C ASN A 315 28.13 -17.40 18.59
N GLU A 316 27.27 -16.79 19.42
CA GLU A 316 25.84 -16.59 19.10
C GLU A 316 25.66 -15.68 17.88
N LYS A 317 26.41 -14.57 17.80
CA LYS A 317 26.38 -13.65 16.65
C LYS A 317 26.77 -14.32 15.34
N LEU A 318 27.86 -15.10 15.33
CA LEU A 318 28.30 -15.85 14.14
C LEU A 318 27.31 -16.93 13.76
N CYS A 319 26.75 -17.64 14.74
CA CYS A 319 25.73 -18.65 14.51
C CYS A 319 24.50 -18.07 13.80
N VAL A 320 23.99 -16.93 14.29
CA VAL A 320 22.85 -16.24 13.68
C VAL A 320 23.16 -15.87 12.23
N TYR A 321 24.31 -15.24 11.98
CA TYR A 321 24.70 -14.84 10.62
C TYR A 321 24.81 -16.04 9.67
N GLN A 322 25.49 -17.11 10.10
CA GLN A 322 25.65 -18.33 9.31
C GLN A 322 24.28 -18.95 8.98
N ALA A 323 23.37 -19.02 9.96
CA ALA A 323 22.03 -19.56 9.79
C ALA A 323 21.22 -18.85 8.69
N VAL A 324 21.31 -17.52 8.62
CA VAL A 324 20.44 -16.71 7.74
C VAL A 324 21.09 -16.28 6.43
N SER A 325 22.43 -16.28 6.35
CA SER A 325 23.21 -15.77 5.20
C SER A 325 22.72 -16.29 3.85
N PHE A 326 22.52 -17.61 3.73
CA PHE A 326 22.04 -18.24 2.51
C PHE A 326 20.65 -17.77 2.08
N LYS A 327 19.71 -17.56 3.04
CA LYS A 327 18.36 -17.10 2.72
C LYS A 327 18.36 -15.62 2.31
N ILE A 328 19.21 -14.81 2.93
CA ILE A 328 19.38 -13.40 2.54
C ILE A 328 19.97 -13.31 1.13
N GLU A 329 21.00 -14.10 0.81
CA GLU A 329 21.55 -14.17 -0.55
C GLU A 329 20.51 -14.63 -1.57
N LYS A 330 19.68 -15.63 -1.21
CA LYS A 330 18.56 -16.06 -2.06
C LYS A 330 17.54 -14.94 -2.28
N LEU A 331 17.19 -14.17 -1.25
CA LEU A 331 16.29 -13.02 -1.35
C LEU A 331 16.87 -11.94 -2.29
N ILE A 332 18.14 -11.60 -2.09
CA ILE A 332 18.89 -10.65 -2.94
C ILE A 332 18.84 -11.08 -4.40
N ASN A 333 19.16 -12.34 -4.69
CA ASN A 333 19.16 -12.86 -6.06
C ASN A 333 17.76 -12.80 -6.68
N ILE A 334 16.71 -13.10 -5.91
CA ILE A 334 15.32 -12.97 -6.40
C ILE A 334 14.99 -11.51 -6.73
N ILE A 335 15.39 -10.54 -5.91
CA ILE A 335 15.18 -9.11 -6.17
C ILE A 335 15.90 -8.70 -7.45
N GLU A 336 17.18 -9.08 -7.59
CA GLU A 336 18.01 -8.75 -8.75
C GLU A 336 17.44 -9.36 -10.04
N HIS A 337 17.09 -10.64 -10.03
CA HIS A 337 16.47 -11.31 -11.17
C HIS A 337 15.11 -10.74 -11.53
N THR A 338 14.28 -10.42 -10.53
CA THR A 338 12.96 -9.83 -10.75
C THR A 338 13.09 -8.46 -11.40
N PHE A 339 14.01 -7.64 -10.94
CA PHE A 339 14.28 -6.34 -11.52
C PHE A 339 14.79 -6.43 -12.96
N LYS A 340 15.82 -7.26 -13.20
CA LYS A 340 16.37 -7.47 -14.54
C LYS A 340 15.33 -8.01 -15.52
N SER A 341 14.50 -8.96 -15.07
CA SER A 341 13.40 -9.50 -15.87
C SER A 341 12.39 -8.42 -16.22
N TYR A 342 12.02 -7.57 -15.27
CA TYR A 342 11.08 -6.47 -15.50
C TYR A 342 11.66 -5.42 -16.47
N LEU A 343 12.92 -5.04 -16.32
CA LEU A 343 13.58 -4.12 -17.25
C LEU A 343 13.67 -4.67 -18.67
N HIS A 344 13.97 -5.96 -18.83
CA HIS A 344 14.01 -6.60 -20.15
C HIS A 344 12.65 -6.53 -20.86
N GLN A 345 11.54 -6.62 -20.12
CA GLN A 345 10.19 -6.43 -20.67
C GLN A 345 9.90 -4.98 -21.09
N LEU A 346 10.55 -4.01 -20.43
CA LEU A 346 10.42 -2.57 -20.65
C LEU A 346 11.45 -2.01 -21.64
N SER A 347 11.86 -2.77 -22.66
CA SER A 347 12.93 -2.46 -23.65
C SER A 347 12.91 -1.07 -24.33
N THR A 348 11.98 -0.19 -23.96
CA THR A 348 11.85 1.22 -24.31
C THR A 348 12.42 2.21 -23.29
N LEU A 349 12.78 1.80 -22.07
CA LEU A 349 13.27 2.71 -21.02
C LEU A 349 14.78 2.56 -20.83
N ASN A 350 15.52 3.68 -20.85
CA ASN A 350 16.95 3.77 -20.49
C ASN A 350 17.18 3.62 -18.98
N ILE A 351 16.53 2.64 -18.35
CA ILE A 351 16.65 2.34 -16.93
C ILE A 351 17.73 1.27 -16.77
N THR A 352 18.78 1.60 -16.01
CA THR A 352 19.93 0.71 -15.77
C THR A 352 19.95 0.13 -14.36
N GLY A 353 19.11 0.63 -13.45
CA GLY A 353 19.18 0.33 -12.01
C GLY A 353 18.04 0.97 -11.22
N PHE A 354 17.99 0.67 -9.92
CA PHE A 354 17.21 1.46 -8.97
C PHE A 354 17.96 2.74 -8.61
N ASP A 355 17.23 3.84 -8.38
CA ASP A 355 17.81 5.01 -7.70
C ASP A 355 18.01 4.74 -6.20
N LYS A 356 17.12 3.92 -5.61
CA LYS A 356 17.07 3.65 -4.16
C LYS A 356 16.21 2.42 -3.86
N LEU A 357 16.55 1.69 -2.80
CA LEU A 357 15.64 0.74 -2.16
C LEU A 357 15.06 1.30 -0.86
N ILE A 358 13.80 1.00 -0.61
CA ILE A 358 13.08 1.33 0.63
C ILE A 358 12.72 0.03 1.33
N LEU A 359 13.19 -0.16 2.56
CA LEU A 359 12.85 -1.32 3.40
C LEU A 359 11.67 -0.99 4.29
N SER A 360 10.64 -1.82 4.24
CA SER A 360 9.43 -1.71 5.04
C SER A 360 9.10 -3.04 5.73
N GLY A 361 8.09 -3.04 6.59
CA GLY A 361 7.70 -4.20 7.38
C GLY A 361 8.58 -4.40 8.62
N GLY A 362 8.22 -5.37 9.45
CA GLY A 362 8.99 -5.69 10.66
C GLY A 362 10.39 -6.23 10.36
N GLY A 363 10.56 -6.90 9.24
CA GLY A 363 11.84 -7.42 8.78
C GLY A 363 12.83 -6.34 8.32
N ALA A 364 12.38 -5.12 8.01
CA ALA A 364 13.27 -3.99 7.76
C ALA A 364 14.11 -3.60 9.00
N LEU A 365 13.71 -4.04 10.20
CA LEU A 365 14.43 -3.81 11.44
C LEU A 365 15.53 -4.84 11.71
N ILE A 366 15.74 -5.82 10.81
CA ILE A 366 16.87 -6.74 10.91
C ILE A 366 18.15 -5.92 10.81
N LYS A 367 18.95 -5.99 11.88
CA LYS A 367 20.20 -5.25 12.00
C LYS A 367 21.11 -5.50 10.79
N ASP A 368 21.62 -4.42 10.21
CA ASP A 368 22.57 -4.39 9.09
C ASP A 368 22.03 -4.90 7.72
N LEU A 369 20.73 -5.20 7.61
CA LEU A 369 20.11 -5.59 6.33
C LEU A 369 20.19 -4.46 5.28
N ASP A 370 19.93 -3.23 5.71
CA ASP A 370 20.06 -2.03 4.88
C ASP A 370 21.48 -1.86 4.32
N LYS A 371 22.51 -2.07 5.17
CA LYS A 371 23.92 -1.98 4.77
C LYS A 371 24.32 -3.07 3.78
N ILE A 372 23.88 -4.31 4.01
CA ILE A 372 24.17 -5.44 3.11
C ILE A 372 23.52 -5.20 1.75
N LEU A 373 22.25 -4.80 1.73
CA LEU A 373 21.56 -4.47 0.47
C LEU A 373 22.21 -3.28 -0.23
N SER A 374 22.62 -2.25 0.51
CA SER A 374 23.30 -1.09 -0.06
C SER A 374 24.65 -1.46 -0.68
N SER A 375 25.44 -2.28 0.01
CA SER A 375 26.71 -2.80 -0.52
C SER A 375 26.50 -3.70 -1.74
N ARG A 376 25.46 -4.53 -1.74
CA ARG A 376 25.22 -5.51 -2.79
C ARG A 376 24.71 -4.88 -4.09
N PHE A 377 23.79 -3.93 -3.98
CA PHE A 377 23.19 -3.24 -5.13
C PHE A 377 23.94 -1.95 -5.50
N ASN A 378 24.90 -1.49 -4.70
CA ASN A 378 25.63 -0.24 -4.87
C ASN A 378 24.70 0.98 -5.03
N ILE A 379 23.66 1.04 -4.19
CA ILE A 379 22.64 2.09 -4.18
C ILE A 379 22.25 2.46 -2.75
N PRO A 380 21.66 3.65 -2.52
CA PRO A 380 21.08 4.00 -1.25
C PRO A 380 19.96 3.03 -0.85
N VAL A 381 19.99 2.57 0.40
CA VAL A 381 18.91 1.81 1.02
C VAL A 381 18.44 2.59 2.24
N ILE A 382 17.13 2.82 2.34
CA ILE A 382 16.53 3.52 3.48
C ILE A 382 15.54 2.62 4.20
N VAL A 383 15.55 2.65 5.53
CA VAL A 383 14.50 2.04 6.35
C VAL A 383 13.32 3.00 6.40
N ALA A 384 12.13 2.50 6.08
CA ALA A 384 10.91 3.28 5.92
C ALA A 384 10.48 3.94 7.23
N ASN A 385 10.21 5.25 7.17
CA ASN A 385 9.47 5.94 8.21
C ASN A 385 8.21 6.57 7.61
N PRO A 386 7.06 5.86 7.64
CA PRO A 386 5.82 6.38 7.06
C PRO A 386 5.24 7.58 7.84
N PHE A 387 5.77 7.88 9.04
CA PHE A 387 5.31 8.97 9.89
C PHE A 387 6.02 10.31 9.65
N GLU A 388 7.01 10.41 8.77
CA GLU A 388 7.76 11.66 8.52
C GLU A 388 6.86 12.86 8.17
N ARG A 389 5.70 12.59 7.59
CA ARG A 389 4.74 13.59 7.11
C ARG A 389 3.54 13.78 8.04
N ILE A 390 3.53 13.06 9.15
CA ILE A 390 2.38 12.94 10.05
C ILE A 390 2.75 13.63 11.36
N LEU A 391 1.94 14.61 11.75
CA LEU A 391 2.04 15.26 13.04
C LEU A 391 1.72 14.24 14.14
N ILE A 392 2.65 14.08 15.07
CA ILE A 392 2.51 13.21 16.24
C ILE A 392 2.53 14.10 17.47
N ASP A 393 1.43 14.07 18.23
CA ASP A 393 1.32 14.73 19.53
C ASP A 393 2.13 13.94 20.58
N SER A 394 3.29 14.47 20.98
CA SER A 394 4.15 13.83 21.99
C SER A 394 3.55 13.80 23.39
N GLY A 395 2.46 14.55 23.65
CA GLY A 395 1.68 14.44 24.88
C GLY A 395 0.74 13.24 24.90
N LYS A 396 0.38 12.69 23.72
CA LYS A 396 -0.49 11.52 23.57
C LYS A 396 0.27 10.24 23.24
N PHE A 397 1.36 10.35 22.49
CA PHE A 397 2.11 9.20 21.99
C PHE A 397 3.58 9.27 22.36
N ASP A 398 4.16 8.11 22.67
CA ASP A 398 5.60 7.93 22.77
C ASP A 398 6.22 7.98 21.36
N SER A 399 6.87 9.10 21.04
CA SER A 399 7.51 9.32 19.75
C SER A 399 8.69 8.37 19.49
N VAL A 400 9.39 7.92 20.55
CA VAL A 400 10.48 6.94 20.44
C VAL A 400 9.91 5.58 20.10
N TYR A 401 8.80 5.20 20.74
CA TYR A 401 8.11 3.95 20.43
C TYR A 401 7.57 3.92 19.00
N ILE A 402 6.95 5.01 18.53
CA ILE A 402 6.48 5.11 17.15
C ILE A 402 7.64 5.00 16.17
N LYS A 403 8.73 5.76 16.38
CA LYS A 403 9.89 5.74 15.49
C LYS A 403 10.53 4.36 15.41
N ARG A 404 10.64 3.64 16.54
CA ARG A 404 11.19 2.28 16.59
C ARG A 404 10.34 1.27 15.82
N ASN A 405 9.02 1.46 15.80
CA ASN A 405 8.09 0.57 15.09
C ASN A 405 7.72 1.09 13.69
N ALA A 406 8.25 2.23 13.25
CA ALA A 406 7.78 2.93 12.06
C ALA A 406 7.67 2.06 10.80
N PRO A 407 8.67 1.23 10.45
CA PRO A 407 8.59 0.36 9.26
C PRO A 407 7.45 -0.66 9.34
N ARG A 408 7.08 -1.11 10.55
CA ARG A 408 6.00 -2.08 10.78
C ARG A 408 4.63 -1.51 10.40
N PHE A 409 4.50 -0.19 10.36
CA PHE A 409 3.23 0.51 10.14
C PHE A 409 3.06 1.04 8.73
N THR A 410 4.01 0.84 7.81
CA THR A 410 3.92 1.42 6.46
C THR A 410 2.63 1.03 5.76
N LEU A 411 2.24 -0.25 5.80
CA LEU A 411 0.97 -0.71 5.23
C LEU A 411 -0.23 -0.04 5.89
N ALA A 412 -0.34 -0.07 7.23
CA ALA A 412 -1.45 0.57 7.95
C ALA A 412 -1.55 2.08 7.68
N VAL A 413 -0.40 2.77 7.56
CA VAL A 413 -0.33 4.19 7.16
C VAL A 413 -0.83 4.39 5.75
N GLY A 414 -0.41 3.54 4.81
CA GLY A 414 -0.93 3.52 3.45
C GLY A 414 -2.45 3.44 3.39
N LEU A 415 -3.02 2.44 4.07
CA LEU A 415 -4.47 2.19 4.14
C LEU A 415 -5.22 3.40 4.73
N ALA A 416 -4.72 3.97 5.84
CA ALA A 416 -5.32 5.16 6.45
C ALA A 416 -5.18 6.42 5.59
N LEU A 417 -4.16 6.48 4.72
CA LEU A 417 -3.93 7.56 3.78
C LEU A 417 -4.57 7.31 2.40
N ARG A 418 -5.36 6.25 2.22
CA ARG A 418 -6.09 6.03 0.97
C ARG A 418 -6.85 7.30 0.57
N LYS A 419 -6.78 7.64 -0.72
CA LYS A 419 -7.58 8.71 -1.33
C LYS A 419 -8.79 8.08 -2.00
N ASP A 420 -9.96 8.69 -1.88
CA ASP A 420 -11.13 8.24 -2.65
C ASP A 420 -11.00 8.69 -4.12
N GLY A 421 -11.49 7.87 -5.06
CA GLY A 421 -11.47 8.17 -6.50
C GLY A 421 -10.43 7.43 -7.33
N PHE A 422 -9.82 6.39 -6.76
CA PHE A 422 -9.05 5.38 -7.48
C PHE A 422 -9.71 4.03 -7.28
#